data_AF-A0A6V7IE64-F1
#
_entry.id   AF-A0A6V7IE64-F1
#
_cell.length_a   1.000
_cell.length_b   1.000
_cell.length_c   1.000
_cell.angle_alpha   90.00
_cell.angle_beta   90.00
_cell.angle_gamma   90.00
#
_symmetry.space_group_name_H-M   'P 1'
#
loop_
_entity.id
_entity.type
_entity.pdbx_description
1 polymer ?
#
loop_
_entity_poly.entity_id
_entity_poly.type
_entity_poly.pdbx_seq_one_letter_code
_entity_poly.pdbx_strand_id
1 'polypeptide(L)'
;IQLEFLKMAASRCAPASQSEQMALLSPTSSQIQAIQDYREKHRGSNFFNHLSAISESIPALGWVAVSPTPGPYVKEMNDAGQFYTNRVLKDWKEKDKTHVEWCKAWVEILTELQKYVKQHHTTGLVWAKSSGSGIPQPPTCGMPPPPPCMPIGDTAPLVNDDRSALFAQINQGENITKSLKKVTADMQTHKNTSLRTGPAPFKLPTVSNNNPVKSVISANAPIDKPPVFTRDGKKWLI
;
A
#
# COMPACT_ATOMS: atom_id res chain seq x y z
N ILE A 1 -2.20 -25.30 0.11
CA ILE A 1 -2.05 -24.23 -0.91
C ILE A 1 -0.87 -23.30 -0.64
N GLN A 2 -0.89 -22.36 0.33
CA GLN A 2 0.24 -21.43 0.49
C GLN A 2 1.57 -22.14 0.83
N LEU A 3 1.55 -23.13 1.74
CA LEU A 3 2.73 -23.95 2.04
C LEU A 3 3.26 -24.69 0.80
N GLU A 4 2.37 -25.23 -0.03
CA GLU A 4 2.74 -25.92 -1.28
C GLU A 4 3.37 -24.93 -2.27
N PHE A 5 2.83 -23.72 -2.37
CA PHE A 5 3.41 -22.65 -3.18
C PHE A 5 4.82 -22.29 -2.71
N LEU A 6 5.05 -22.19 -1.40
CA LEU A 6 6.40 -21.94 -0.85
C LEU A 6 7.37 -23.09 -1.12
N LYS A 7 6.93 -24.35 -0.99
CA LYS A 7 7.73 -25.53 -1.35
C LYS A 7 8.10 -25.54 -2.83
N MET A 8 7.15 -25.20 -3.68
CA MET A 8 7.36 -25.07 -5.12
C MET A 8 8.36 -23.96 -5.43
N ALA A 9 8.21 -22.78 -4.82
CA ALA A 9 9.16 -21.68 -5.00
C ALA A 9 10.58 -22.05 -4.55
N ALA A 10 10.72 -22.85 -3.49
CA ALA A 10 12.00 -23.36 -3.01
C ALA A 10 12.64 -24.44 -3.91
N SER A 11 11.90 -25.00 -4.88
CA SER A 11 12.40 -26.03 -5.80
C SER A 11 12.55 -25.57 -7.25
N ARG A 12 12.23 -24.31 -7.57
CA ARG A 12 12.32 -23.79 -8.95
C ARG A 12 12.72 -22.32 -9.00
N CYS A 13 13.14 -21.89 -10.19
CA CYS A 13 13.44 -20.49 -10.48
C CYS A 13 12.17 -19.61 -10.47
N ALA A 14 12.38 -18.32 -10.28
CA ALA A 14 11.30 -17.33 -10.42
C ALA A 14 10.62 -17.44 -11.79
N PRO A 15 9.29 -17.17 -11.87
CA PRO A 15 8.55 -17.19 -13.12
C PRO A 15 9.20 -16.26 -14.16
N ALA A 16 9.31 -16.72 -15.40
CA ALA A 16 9.95 -15.94 -16.46
C ALA A 16 9.03 -14.85 -17.02
N SER A 17 7.73 -14.98 -16.80
CA SER A 17 6.71 -14.04 -17.30
C SER A 17 5.63 -13.77 -16.26
N GLN A 18 4.99 -12.60 -16.39
CA GLN A 18 3.84 -12.24 -15.57
C GLN A 18 2.69 -13.25 -15.70
N SER A 19 2.46 -13.77 -16.91
CA SER A 19 1.41 -14.77 -17.16
C SER A 19 1.65 -16.07 -16.40
N GLU A 20 2.91 -16.55 -16.35
CA GLU A 20 3.28 -17.72 -15.55
C GLU A 20 3.07 -17.45 -14.06
N GLN A 21 3.50 -16.29 -13.57
CA GLN A 21 3.29 -15.91 -12.18
C GLN A 21 1.80 -15.88 -11.79
N MET A 22 0.95 -15.31 -12.65
CA MET A 22 -0.50 -15.29 -12.45
C MET A 22 -1.10 -16.70 -12.43
N ALA A 23 -0.66 -17.59 -13.32
CA ALA A 23 -1.12 -18.97 -13.36
C ALA A 23 -0.76 -19.73 -12.06
N LEU A 24 0.46 -19.53 -11.55
CA LEU A 24 0.90 -20.15 -10.29
C LEU A 24 0.14 -19.61 -9.07
N LEU A 25 -0.25 -18.33 -9.08
CA LEU A 25 -0.99 -17.70 -7.97
C LEU A 25 -2.49 -17.96 -8.00
N SER A 26 -3.04 -18.36 -9.17
CA SER A 26 -4.48 -18.54 -9.38
C SER A 26 -5.18 -19.39 -8.29
N PRO A 27 -4.64 -20.53 -7.83
CA PRO A 27 -5.27 -21.31 -6.75
C PRO A 27 -5.38 -20.54 -5.43
N THR A 28 -4.35 -19.78 -5.06
CA THR A 28 -4.36 -18.95 -3.84
C THR A 28 -5.38 -17.81 -3.97
N SER A 29 -5.38 -17.13 -5.12
CA SER A 29 -6.31 -16.02 -5.40
C SER A 29 -7.77 -16.50 -5.38
N SER A 30 -8.06 -17.68 -5.92
CA SER A 30 -9.40 -18.25 -5.92
C SER A 30 -9.92 -18.51 -4.49
N GLN A 31 -9.05 -19.02 -3.61
CA GLN A 31 -9.43 -19.25 -2.21
C GLN A 31 -9.60 -17.96 -1.42
N ILE A 32 -8.76 -16.95 -1.66
CA ILE A 32 -8.94 -15.61 -1.09
C ILE A 32 -10.32 -15.06 -1.48
N GLN A 33 -10.67 -15.12 -2.76
CA GLN A 33 -11.96 -14.65 -3.25
C GLN A 33 -13.13 -15.44 -2.63
N ALA A 34 -13.03 -16.77 -2.55
CA ALA A 34 -14.07 -17.59 -1.95
C ALA A 34 -14.35 -17.22 -0.48
N ILE A 35 -13.32 -16.89 0.28
CA ILE A 35 -13.44 -16.43 1.68
C ILE A 35 -14.11 -15.05 1.75
N GLN A 36 -13.75 -14.13 0.85
CA GLN A 36 -14.36 -12.80 0.77
C GLN A 36 -15.85 -12.89 0.39
N ASP A 37 -16.16 -13.67 -0.65
CA ASP A 37 -17.53 -13.93 -1.11
C ASP A 37 -18.39 -14.57 -0.01
N TYR A 38 -17.81 -15.47 0.78
CA TYR A 38 -18.51 -16.08 1.91
C TYR A 38 -19.00 -15.02 2.88
N ARG A 39 -18.16 -14.05 3.24
CA ARG A 39 -18.55 -12.93 4.11
C ARG A 39 -19.61 -12.04 3.46
N GLU A 40 -19.51 -11.79 2.16
CA GLU A 40 -20.50 -10.97 1.44
C GLU A 40 -21.89 -11.61 1.37
N LYS A 41 -21.95 -12.93 1.20
CA LYS A 41 -23.21 -13.70 1.18
C LYS A 41 -23.86 -13.83 2.56
N HIS A 42 -23.10 -13.65 3.64
CA HIS A 42 -23.55 -13.82 5.03
C HIS A 42 -23.57 -12.51 5.82
N ARG A 43 -23.99 -11.40 5.18
CA ARG A 43 -24.07 -10.08 5.81
C ARG A 43 -25.00 -10.00 7.03
N GLY A 44 -26.00 -10.87 7.12
CA GLY A 44 -26.92 -10.96 8.26
C GLY A 44 -26.41 -11.80 9.44
N SER A 45 -25.18 -12.32 9.39
CA SER A 45 -24.65 -13.18 10.46
C SER A 45 -24.46 -12.43 11.78
N ASN A 46 -24.82 -13.05 12.90
CA ASN A 46 -24.49 -12.56 14.24
C ASN A 46 -22.97 -12.46 14.48
N PHE A 47 -22.18 -13.16 13.67
CA PHE A 47 -20.72 -13.15 13.71
C PHE A 47 -20.12 -12.32 12.56
N PHE A 48 -20.85 -11.37 11.98
CA PHE A 48 -20.39 -10.60 10.83
C PHE A 48 -19.05 -9.87 11.04
N ASN A 49 -18.77 -9.39 12.27
CA ASN A 49 -17.46 -8.80 12.60
C ASN A 49 -16.32 -9.84 12.58
N HIS A 50 -16.59 -11.11 12.91
CA HIS A 50 -15.61 -12.20 12.79
C HIS A 50 -15.31 -12.51 11.32
N LEU A 51 -16.37 -12.63 10.51
CA LEU A 51 -16.25 -12.85 9.07
C LEU A 51 -15.49 -11.70 8.41
N SER A 52 -15.78 -10.46 8.82
CA SER A 52 -15.11 -9.26 8.29
C SER A 52 -13.63 -9.22 8.68
N ALA A 53 -13.27 -9.58 9.91
CA ALA A 53 -11.87 -9.64 10.30
C ALA A 53 -11.06 -10.61 9.41
N ILE A 54 -11.63 -11.77 9.08
CA ILE A 54 -10.98 -12.73 8.16
C ILE A 54 -10.98 -12.18 6.73
N SER A 55 -12.12 -11.78 6.17
CA SER A 55 -12.22 -11.41 4.74
C SER A 55 -11.37 -10.20 4.36
N GLU A 56 -11.21 -9.25 5.28
CA GLU A 56 -10.45 -8.02 5.02
C GLU A 56 -8.94 -8.20 5.28
N SER A 57 -8.53 -9.26 5.99
CA SER A 57 -7.11 -9.56 6.26
C SER A 57 -6.55 -10.76 5.50
N ILE A 58 -7.39 -11.64 4.96
CA ILE A 58 -6.97 -12.81 4.18
C ILE A 58 -6.12 -12.48 2.95
N PRO A 59 -6.22 -11.30 2.29
CA PRO A 59 -5.29 -10.94 1.21
C PRO A 59 -3.82 -10.93 1.66
N ALA A 60 -3.52 -10.90 2.96
CA ALA A 60 -2.17 -11.10 3.49
C ALA A 60 -1.46 -12.31 2.88
N LEU A 61 -2.18 -13.39 2.53
CA LEU A 61 -1.60 -14.57 1.90
C LEU A 61 -0.99 -14.29 0.50
N GLY A 62 -1.41 -13.19 -0.14
CA GLY A 62 -0.91 -12.69 -1.41
C GLY A 62 0.46 -12.00 -1.34
N TRP A 63 1.09 -11.89 -0.15
CA TRP A 63 2.41 -11.28 0.03
C TRP A 63 3.49 -11.87 -0.90
N VAL A 64 3.33 -13.12 -1.33
CA VAL A 64 4.23 -13.83 -2.25
C VAL A 64 4.38 -13.15 -3.61
N ALA A 65 3.43 -12.28 -3.98
CA ALA A 65 3.46 -11.47 -5.20
C ALA A 65 3.95 -10.02 -4.96
N VAL A 66 4.32 -9.67 -3.72
CA VAL A 66 4.67 -8.31 -3.32
C VAL A 66 6.19 -8.17 -3.19
N SER A 67 6.72 -7.15 -3.83
CA SER A 67 8.12 -6.73 -3.76
C SER A 67 8.19 -5.21 -3.92
N PRO A 68 9.12 -4.50 -3.23
CA PRO A 68 10.14 -5.01 -2.32
C PRO A 68 9.71 -5.09 -0.85
N THR A 69 8.44 -4.84 -0.53
CA THR A 69 7.97 -4.65 0.86
C THR A 69 6.85 -5.63 1.27
N PRO A 70 7.06 -6.96 1.18
CA PRO A 70 6.02 -7.92 1.56
C PRO A 70 5.71 -7.90 3.07
N GLY A 71 6.69 -7.63 3.93
CA GLY A 71 6.49 -7.54 5.38
C GLY A 71 5.57 -6.38 5.81
N PRO A 72 5.78 -5.15 5.31
CA PRO A 72 4.82 -4.06 5.48
C PRO A 72 3.42 -4.38 4.93
N TYR A 73 3.32 -5.01 3.76
CA TYR A 73 2.02 -5.41 3.19
C TYR A 73 1.24 -6.35 4.12
N VAL A 74 1.86 -7.40 4.66
CA VAL A 74 1.20 -8.30 5.64
C VAL A 74 0.74 -7.52 6.88
N LYS A 75 1.49 -6.51 7.31
CA LYS A 75 1.10 -5.65 8.44
C LYS A 75 -0.18 -4.88 8.15
N GLU A 76 -0.28 -4.26 6.98
CA GLU A 76 -1.46 -3.47 6.59
C GLU A 76 -2.71 -4.34 6.54
N MET A 77 -2.59 -5.57 6.02
CA MET A 77 -3.69 -6.53 6.00
C MET A 77 -4.07 -6.98 7.42
N ASN A 78 -3.09 -7.16 8.31
CA ASN A 78 -3.37 -7.44 9.73
C ASN A 78 -4.06 -6.26 10.42
N ASP A 79 -3.62 -5.03 10.18
CA ASP A 79 -4.25 -3.83 10.74
C ASP A 79 -5.72 -3.69 10.27
N ALA A 80 -6.01 -4.04 9.00
CA ALA A 80 -7.37 -4.09 8.46
C ALA A 80 -8.24 -5.15 9.18
N GLY A 81 -7.69 -6.35 9.43
CA GLY A 81 -8.37 -7.37 10.24
C GLY A 81 -8.61 -6.91 11.68
N GLN A 82 -7.61 -6.25 12.29
CA GLN A 82 -7.66 -5.76 13.67
C GLN A 82 -8.75 -4.73 13.89
N PHE A 83 -9.09 -3.91 12.88
CA PHE A 83 -10.23 -3.01 12.97
C PHE A 83 -11.52 -3.74 13.36
N TYR A 84 -11.74 -4.94 12.81
CA TYR A 84 -12.92 -5.75 13.10
C TYR A 84 -12.76 -6.63 14.34
N THR A 85 -11.58 -7.19 14.62
CA THR A 85 -11.36 -7.94 15.88
C THR A 85 -11.52 -7.03 17.10
N ASN A 86 -11.15 -5.75 17.01
CA ASN A 86 -11.41 -4.77 18.08
C ASN A 86 -12.92 -4.59 18.34
N ARG A 87 -13.77 -4.69 17.31
CA ARG A 87 -15.23 -4.67 17.48
C ARG A 87 -15.72 -5.95 18.15
N VAL A 88 -15.19 -7.11 17.75
CA VAL A 88 -15.48 -8.39 18.43
C VAL A 88 -15.10 -8.31 19.90
N LEU A 89 -13.90 -7.83 20.23
CA LEU A 89 -13.47 -7.66 21.62
C LEU A 89 -14.40 -6.72 22.39
N LYS A 90 -14.82 -5.61 21.78
CA LYS A 90 -15.79 -4.70 22.40
C LYS A 90 -17.10 -5.41 22.75
N ASP A 91 -17.61 -6.24 21.85
CA ASP A 91 -18.92 -6.86 22.00
C ASP A 91 -18.92 -8.12 22.90
N TRP A 92 -17.77 -8.80 23.01
CA TRP A 92 -17.68 -10.15 23.61
C TRP A 92 -16.73 -10.29 24.80
N LYS A 93 -15.82 -9.34 25.07
CA LYS A 93 -14.78 -9.50 26.11
C LYS A 93 -15.31 -9.78 27.52
N GLU A 94 -16.54 -9.38 27.83
CA GLU A 94 -17.18 -9.58 29.15
C GLU A 94 -18.26 -10.68 29.10
N LYS A 95 -18.53 -11.25 27.93
CA LYS A 95 -19.62 -12.23 27.71
C LYS A 95 -19.08 -13.63 27.53
N ASP A 96 -18.08 -13.78 26.67
CA ASP A 96 -17.51 -15.09 26.34
C ASP A 96 -16.06 -14.94 25.91
N LYS A 97 -15.19 -15.63 26.66
CA LYS A 97 -13.74 -15.61 26.48
C LYS A 97 -13.30 -16.28 25.18
N THR A 98 -14.09 -17.21 24.63
CA THR A 98 -13.79 -17.92 23.38
C THR A 98 -13.56 -16.94 22.22
N HIS A 99 -14.38 -15.88 22.14
CA HIS A 99 -14.25 -14.85 21.11
C HIS A 99 -12.99 -13.99 21.29
N VAL A 100 -12.56 -13.78 22.54
CA VAL A 100 -11.31 -13.07 22.85
C VAL A 100 -10.11 -13.91 22.44
N GLU A 101 -10.12 -15.20 22.74
CA GLU A 101 -9.07 -16.14 22.37
C GLU A 101 -9.00 -16.31 20.85
N TRP A 102 -10.15 -16.39 20.17
CA TRP A 102 -10.23 -16.38 18.70
C TRP A 102 -9.59 -15.12 18.08
N CYS A 103 -9.89 -13.92 18.63
CA CYS A 103 -9.31 -12.67 18.13
C CYS A 103 -7.78 -12.66 18.28
N LYS A 104 -7.27 -13.12 19.44
CA LYS A 104 -5.83 -13.21 19.69
C LYS A 104 -5.16 -14.19 18.73
N ALA A 105 -5.71 -15.39 18.59
CA ALA A 105 -5.17 -16.42 17.72
C ALA A 105 -5.09 -15.96 16.25
N TRP A 106 -6.13 -15.29 15.75
CA TRP A 106 -6.12 -14.80 14.36
C TRP A 106 -5.05 -13.72 14.12
N VAL A 107 -4.95 -12.74 15.02
CA VAL A 107 -3.94 -11.67 14.94
C VAL A 107 -2.52 -12.23 15.08
N GLU A 108 -2.35 -13.25 15.92
CA GLU A 108 -1.07 -13.94 16.11
C GLU A 108 -0.61 -14.65 14.83
N ILE A 109 -1.50 -15.35 14.12
CA ILE A 109 -1.18 -15.98 12.83
C ILE A 109 -0.58 -14.97 11.84
N LEU A 110 -1.21 -13.80 11.68
CA LEU A 110 -0.72 -12.77 10.75
C LEU A 110 0.55 -12.08 11.24
N THR A 111 0.74 -12.00 12.56
CA THR A 111 1.94 -11.46 13.18
C THR A 111 3.15 -12.39 12.97
N GLU A 112 2.97 -13.69 13.18
CA GLU A 112 3.98 -14.71 12.90
C GLU A 112 4.27 -14.83 11.40
N LEU A 113 3.27 -14.69 10.54
CA LEU A 113 3.49 -14.59 9.09
C LEU A 113 4.37 -13.39 8.75
N GLN A 114 4.11 -12.21 9.33
CA GLN A 114 4.95 -11.04 9.10
C GLN A 114 6.40 -11.29 9.56
N LYS A 115 6.60 -11.91 10.73
CA LYS A 115 7.94 -12.26 11.23
C LYS A 115 8.64 -13.22 10.27
N TYR A 116 7.97 -14.28 9.84
CA TYR A 116 8.48 -15.23 8.86
C TYR A 116 8.92 -14.54 7.56
N VAL A 117 8.05 -13.68 7.00
CA VAL A 117 8.36 -12.92 5.78
C VAL A 117 9.56 -12.00 5.99
N LYS A 118 9.66 -11.30 7.12
CA LYS A 118 10.81 -10.44 7.43
C LYS A 118 12.11 -11.23 7.55
N GLN A 119 12.06 -12.42 8.12
CA GLN A 119 13.24 -13.27 8.36
C GLN A 119 13.74 -13.97 7.10
N HIS A 120 12.84 -14.45 6.24
CA HIS A 120 13.20 -15.33 5.11
C HIS A 120 12.98 -14.70 3.73
N HIS A 121 12.16 -13.66 3.63
CA HIS A 121 11.67 -13.10 2.37
C HIS A 121 11.60 -11.56 2.43
N THR A 122 12.61 -10.94 3.03
CA THR A 122 12.60 -9.52 3.45
C THR A 122 12.22 -8.57 2.32
N THR A 123 12.72 -8.80 1.11
CA THR A 123 12.51 -7.96 -0.08
C THR A 123 11.64 -8.61 -1.15
N GLY A 124 10.89 -9.66 -0.80
CA GLY A 124 10.10 -10.46 -1.75
C GLY A 124 10.32 -11.95 -1.55
N LEU A 125 9.46 -12.75 -2.19
CA LEU A 125 9.58 -14.20 -2.17
C LEU A 125 10.93 -14.64 -2.74
N VAL A 126 11.58 -15.57 -2.03
CA VAL A 126 12.87 -16.15 -2.43
C VAL A 126 12.60 -17.43 -3.20
N TRP A 127 13.09 -17.48 -4.43
CA TRP A 127 13.00 -18.63 -5.34
C TRP A 127 14.30 -19.44 -5.33
N ALA A 128 14.25 -20.70 -5.75
CA ALA A 128 15.44 -21.51 -5.94
C ALA A 128 16.35 -20.90 -7.02
N LYS A 129 17.66 -21.00 -6.83
CA LYS A 129 18.63 -20.58 -7.85
C LYS A 129 18.68 -21.61 -8.97
N SER A 130 18.65 -21.18 -10.23
CA SER A 130 19.09 -22.03 -11.33
C SER A 130 20.58 -22.29 -11.14
N SER A 131 21.02 -23.54 -11.23
CA SER A 131 22.45 -23.91 -11.19
C SER A 131 23.22 -23.49 -12.47
N GLY A 132 22.80 -22.43 -13.16
CA GLY A 132 23.44 -21.96 -14.38
C GLY A 132 22.70 -20.79 -15.03
N SER A 133 23.04 -19.57 -14.61
CA SER A 133 23.07 -18.36 -15.45
C SER A 133 23.40 -17.14 -14.59
N GLY A 134 24.56 -16.53 -14.85
CA GLY A 134 25.01 -15.30 -14.21
C GLY A 134 24.23 -14.09 -14.72
N ILE A 135 23.44 -13.47 -13.86
CA ILE A 135 22.91 -12.09 -13.97
C ILE A 135 22.93 -11.51 -12.54
N PRO A 136 23.32 -10.23 -12.34
CA PRO A 136 23.84 -9.75 -11.06
C PRO A 136 22.78 -9.72 -9.96
N GLN A 137 23.21 -10.15 -8.77
CA GLN A 137 22.40 -10.22 -7.56
C GLN A 137 22.16 -8.82 -6.97
N PRO A 138 21.02 -8.56 -6.30
CA PRO A 138 21.00 -7.59 -5.21
C PRO A 138 21.90 -8.12 -4.07
N PRO A 139 22.64 -7.26 -3.36
CA PRO A 139 23.67 -7.71 -2.43
C PRO A 139 23.05 -8.59 -1.36
N THR A 140 23.52 -9.82 -1.31
CA THR A 140 23.38 -10.68 -0.15
C THR A 140 23.90 -9.91 1.06
N CYS A 141 23.17 -9.91 2.17
CA CYS A 141 23.72 -9.55 3.48
C CYS A 141 24.83 -10.55 3.84
N GLY A 142 26.01 -10.38 3.26
CA GLY A 142 27.25 -10.84 3.82
C GLY A 142 27.50 -9.96 5.03
N MET A 143 27.52 -10.57 6.21
CA MET A 143 28.38 -10.03 7.26
C MET A 143 29.77 -9.90 6.64
N PRO A 144 30.42 -8.72 6.68
CA PRO A 144 31.79 -8.61 6.20
C PRO A 144 32.65 -9.56 7.03
N PRO A 145 33.61 -10.28 6.43
CA PRO A 145 34.58 -11.02 7.22
C PRO A 145 35.28 -10.03 8.16
N PRO A 146 35.62 -10.43 9.40
CA PRO A 146 36.37 -9.57 10.30
C PRO A 146 37.64 -9.12 9.56
N PRO A 147 37.96 -7.82 9.57
CA PRO A 147 39.11 -7.31 8.86
C PRO A 147 40.38 -8.01 9.38
N PRO A 148 41.30 -8.43 8.49
CA PRO A 148 42.62 -8.86 8.93
C PRO A 148 43.29 -7.71 9.69
N CYS A 149 43.74 -7.95 10.92
CA CYS A 149 44.61 -7.01 11.61
C CYS A 149 45.92 -6.93 10.82
N MET A 150 46.08 -5.89 10.00
CA MET A 150 47.35 -5.52 9.38
C MET A 150 47.85 -4.19 9.94
N PRO A 151 49.19 -4.00 10.02
CA PRO A 151 49.81 -2.97 10.83
C PRO A 151 49.56 -1.57 10.27
N ILE A 152 49.49 -0.59 11.19
CA ILE A 152 49.37 0.84 10.92
C ILE A 152 50.45 1.28 9.93
N GLY A 153 50.02 1.73 8.76
CA GLY A 153 50.84 2.39 7.76
C GLY A 153 49.95 3.33 6.95
N ASP A 154 50.26 4.62 7.01
CA ASP A 154 49.48 5.74 6.49
C ASP A 154 49.16 5.63 4.99
N THR A 155 47.88 5.74 4.63
CA THR A 155 47.45 6.04 3.26
C THR A 155 46.34 7.08 3.26
N ALA A 156 46.64 8.24 2.67
CA ALA A 156 45.76 9.39 2.47
C ALA A 156 44.48 9.05 1.68
N PRO A 157 43.35 9.74 1.92
CA PRO A 157 42.11 9.43 1.22
C PRO A 157 42.09 10.09 -0.16
N LEU A 158 41.95 9.28 -1.22
CA LEU A 158 41.43 9.73 -2.51
C LEU A 158 39.93 9.99 -2.34
N VAL A 159 39.60 11.22 -1.96
CA VAL A 159 38.22 11.71 -1.87
C VAL A 159 37.70 11.89 -3.29
N ASN A 160 36.70 11.09 -3.64
CA ASN A 160 35.93 11.27 -4.86
C ASN A 160 35.06 12.53 -4.71
N ASP A 161 35.53 13.64 -5.29
CA ASP A 161 34.95 15.00 -5.19
C ASP A 161 33.47 15.05 -5.63
N ASP A 162 33.07 14.18 -6.56
CA ASP A 162 31.71 14.17 -7.15
C ASP A 162 30.61 13.79 -6.14
N ARG A 163 30.90 12.92 -5.16
CA ARG A 163 29.91 12.53 -4.16
C ARG A 163 29.75 13.60 -3.08
N SER A 164 30.83 14.27 -2.71
CA SER A 164 30.82 15.39 -1.77
C SER A 164 30.07 16.59 -2.34
N ALA A 165 30.23 16.87 -3.64
CA ALA A 165 29.48 17.92 -4.34
C ALA A 165 27.97 17.66 -4.33
N LEU A 166 27.54 16.41 -4.54
CA LEU A 166 26.13 16.04 -4.54
C LEU A 166 25.47 16.22 -3.16
N PHE A 167 26.14 15.79 -2.08
CA PHE A 167 25.62 15.98 -0.73
C PHE A 167 25.66 17.46 -0.29
N ALA A 168 26.65 18.23 -0.73
CA ALA A 168 26.68 19.67 -0.54
C ALA A 168 25.53 20.39 -1.26
N GLN A 169 25.11 19.89 -2.44
CA GLN A 169 23.96 20.41 -3.18
C GLN A 169 22.62 20.06 -2.54
N ILE A 170 22.51 18.88 -1.92
CA ILE A 170 21.30 18.46 -1.19
C ILE A 170 21.15 19.22 0.14
N ASN A 171 22.26 19.56 0.82
CA ASN A 171 22.23 20.27 2.11
C ASN A 171 22.07 21.80 1.99
N GLN A 172 21.69 22.33 0.82
CA GLN A 172 21.53 23.78 0.61
C GLN A 172 20.31 24.41 1.29
N GLY A 173 19.43 23.62 1.93
CA GLY A 173 18.29 24.13 2.70
C GLY A 173 17.42 25.09 1.87
N GLU A 174 17.15 26.28 2.40
CA GLU A 174 16.30 27.31 1.75
C GLU A 174 16.87 27.86 0.43
N ASN A 175 18.19 27.72 0.17
CA ASN A 175 18.82 28.21 -1.05
C ASN A 175 18.46 27.39 -2.30
N ILE A 176 17.94 26.16 -2.15
CA ILE A 176 17.55 25.32 -3.29
C ILE A 176 16.44 25.95 -4.15
N THR A 177 15.67 26.88 -3.58
CA THR A 177 14.59 27.59 -4.26
C THR A 177 15.08 28.65 -5.27
N LYS A 178 16.38 29.00 -5.26
CA LYS A 178 16.99 29.93 -6.22
C LYS A 178 17.22 29.31 -7.61
N SER A 179 17.36 27.98 -7.67
CA SER A 179 17.57 27.23 -8.92
C SER A 179 16.26 26.94 -9.68
N LEU A 180 15.11 27.20 -9.06
CA LEU A 180 13.80 27.04 -9.69
C LEU A 180 13.43 28.26 -10.52
N LYS A 181 13.00 28.02 -11.76
CA LYS A 181 12.51 29.08 -12.65
C LYS A 181 11.35 29.83 -11.98
N LYS A 182 11.48 31.15 -11.86
CA LYS A 182 10.42 32.00 -11.30
C LYS A 182 9.19 31.95 -12.20
N VAL A 183 8.05 31.61 -11.62
CA VAL A 183 6.73 31.64 -12.27
C VAL A 183 6.26 33.11 -12.28
N THR A 184 6.27 33.76 -13.45
CA THR A 184 5.74 35.12 -13.60
C THR A 184 4.21 35.10 -13.55
N ALA A 185 3.59 36.27 -13.31
CA ALA A 185 2.13 36.39 -13.19
C ALA A 185 1.37 35.84 -14.42
N ASP A 186 2.02 35.90 -15.59
CA ASP A 186 1.48 35.44 -16.87
C ASP A 186 1.34 33.91 -16.94
N MET A 187 2.10 33.19 -16.12
CA MET A 187 2.09 31.71 -16.02
C MET A 187 1.11 31.20 -14.95
N GLN A 188 0.46 32.09 -14.20
CA GLN A 188 -0.51 31.71 -13.17
C GLN A 188 -1.90 31.58 -13.80
N THR A 189 -2.44 30.36 -13.81
CA THR A 189 -3.74 30.02 -14.41
C THR A 189 -4.94 30.78 -13.81
N HIS A 190 -4.80 31.32 -12.60
CA HIS A 190 -5.84 32.15 -11.95
C HIS A 190 -5.74 33.66 -12.28
N LYS A 191 -4.62 34.12 -12.85
CA LYS A 191 -4.40 35.51 -13.28
C LYS A 191 -4.54 35.68 -14.79
N ASN A 192 -4.39 34.59 -15.55
CA ASN A 192 -4.44 34.63 -17.01
C ASN A 192 -5.56 33.73 -17.55
N THR A 193 -6.72 34.33 -17.82
CA THR A 193 -7.95 33.65 -18.25
C THR A 193 -7.77 32.85 -19.55
N SER A 194 -6.83 33.26 -20.40
CA SER A 194 -6.52 32.59 -21.68
C SER A 194 -5.93 31.18 -21.53
N LEU A 195 -5.27 30.89 -20.39
CA LEU A 195 -4.69 29.57 -20.08
C LEU A 195 -5.71 28.56 -19.55
N ARG A 196 -6.97 28.97 -19.31
CA ARG A 196 -8.06 28.07 -18.87
C ARG A 196 -8.83 27.43 -20.03
N THR A 197 -8.41 27.68 -21.27
CA THR A 197 -9.07 27.15 -22.47
C THR A 197 -8.62 25.71 -22.73
N GLY A 198 -9.03 24.79 -21.87
CA GLY A 198 -9.04 23.34 -22.16
C GLY A 198 -10.24 22.96 -23.05
N PRO A 199 -10.27 21.74 -23.61
CA PRO A 199 -11.32 21.33 -24.56
C PRO A 199 -12.70 21.42 -23.91
N ALA A 200 -13.68 21.91 -24.67
CA ALA A 200 -15.04 22.14 -24.20
C ALA A 200 -15.68 20.86 -23.59
N PRO A 201 -16.51 20.98 -22.55
CA PRO A 201 -17.20 19.83 -21.98
C PRO A 201 -18.15 19.19 -22.99
N PHE A 202 -18.14 17.85 -23.01
CA PHE A 202 -18.96 16.97 -23.84
C PHE A 202 -20.46 17.31 -23.71
N LYS A 203 -21.14 17.58 -24.83
CA LYS A 203 -22.60 17.74 -24.90
C LYS A 203 -23.24 16.42 -25.35
N LEU A 204 -24.11 15.84 -24.51
CA LEU A 204 -24.92 14.68 -24.86
C LEU A 204 -26.02 15.05 -25.88
N PRO A 205 -26.41 14.16 -26.82
CA PRO A 205 -27.49 14.40 -27.76
C PRO A 205 -28.86 14.35 -27.05
N THR A 206 -29.73 15.31 -27.38
CA THR A 206 -31.12 15.38 -26.93
C THR A 206 -31.97 14.30 -27.59
N VAL A 207 -32.52 13.38 -26.80
CA VAL A 207 -33.59 12.47 -27.22
C VAL A 207 -34.90 12.97 -26.63
N SER A 208 -35.82 13.37 -27.50
CA SER A 208 -37.18 13.75 -27.15
C SER A 208 -37.95 12.54 -26.62
N ASN A 209 -38.53 12.65 -25.42
CA ASN A 209 -39.68 11.82 -25.09
C ASN A 209 -40.62 12.50 -24.07
N ASN A 210 -41.91 12.47 -24.39
CA ASN A 210 -43.03 13.04 -23.64
C ASN A 210 -43.40 12.16 -22.43
N ASN A 211 -43.43 12.73 -21.22
CA ASN A 211 -44.53 12.66 -20.23
C ASN A 211 -44.10 13.03 -18.79
N PRO A 212 -45.04 13.42 -17.90
CA PRO A 212 -44.79 14.42 -16.87
C PRO A 212 -44.64 13.82 -15.46
N VAL A 213 -43.57 14.15 -14.72
CA VAL A 213 -43.52 13.89 -13.27
C VAL A 213 -42.67 14.94 -12.53
N LYS A 214 -43.35 15.62 -11.59
CA LYS A 214 -42.92 16.29 -10.34
C LYS A 214 -41.73 17.27 -10.38
N SER A 215 -42.05 18.53 -10.07
CA SER A 215 -41.13 19.60 -9.74
C SER A 215 -40.29 19.26 -8.49
N VAL A 216 -38.99 19.11 -8.67
CA VAL A 216 -38.00 19.19 -7.58
C VAL A 216 -37.22 20.49 -7.79
N ILE A 217 -37.16 21.31 -6.74
CA ILE A 217 -36.56 22.64 -6.76
C ILE A 217 -35.04 22.51 -7.00
N SER A 218 -34.53 23.33 -7.92
CA SER A 218 -33.14 23.39 -8.35
C SER A 218 -32.20 23.96 -7.27
N ALA A 219 -31.01 23.38 -7.12
CA ALA A 219 -29.98 23.70 -6.12
C ALA A 219 -29.19 25.00 -6.38
N ASN A 220 -29.79 25.99 -7.05
CA ASN A 220 -29.13 27.24 -7.45
C ASN A 220 -29.76 28.50 -6.83
N ALA A 221 -30.15 28.44 -5.56
CA ALA A 221 -30.46 29.66 -4.80
C ALA A 221 -29.16 30.24 -4.21
N PRO A 222 -28.83 31.53 -4.45
CA PRO A 222 -27.69 32.19 -3.83
C PRO A 222 -27.88 32.23 -2.31
N ILE A 223 -26.98 31.61 -1.55
CA ILE A 223 -26.98 31.69 -0.09
C ILE A 223 -26.16 32.92 0.30
N ASP A 224 -26.85 33.98 0.70
CA ASP A 224 -26.25 35.20 1.24
C ASP A 224 -25.97 35.00 2.74
N LYS A 225 -24.87 34.30 3.04
CA LYS A 225 -24.31 34.21 4.39
C LYS A 225 -22.93 34.87 4.39
N PRO A 226 -22.60 35.66 5.42
CA PRO A 226 -21.27 36.25 5.50
C PRO A 226 -20.22 35.13 5.56
N PRO A 227 -19.08 35.28 4.85
CA PRO A 227 -18.02 34.27 4.85
C PRO A 227 -17.49 34.09 6.27
N VAL A 228 -17.46 32.84 6.75
CA VAL A 228 -16.98 32.48 8.09
C VAL A 228 -15.67 31.74 7.93
N PHE A 229 -14.61 32.29 8.52
CA PHE A 229 -13.29 31.64 8.57
C PHE A 229 -12.93 31.35 10.03
N THR A 230 -13.52 30.30 10.60
CA THR A 230 -13.28 29.91 11.99
C THR A 230 -13.02 28.41 12.10
N ARG A 231 -12.23 28.02 13.11
CA ARG A 231 -11.90 26.63 13.38
C ARG A 231 -12.86 26.07 14.44
N ASP A 232 -13.77 25.20 14.02
CA ASP A 232 -14.63 24.46 14.94
C ASP A 232 -14.00 23.09 15.25
N GLY A 233 -13.36 23.00 16.41
CA GLY A 233 -12.61 21.82 16.84
C GLY A 233 -11.48 21.45 15.87
N LYS A 234 -11.67 20.37 15.10
CA LYS A 234 -10.70 19.81 14.13
C LYS A 234 -11.05 20.13 12.66
N LYS A 235 -12.10 20.89 12.38
CA LYS A 235 -12.51 21.23 11.01
C LYS A 235 -12.49 22.75 10.79
N TRP A 236 -12.05 23.14 9.60
CA TRP A 236 -12.13 24.52 9.14
C TRP A 236 -13.49 24.75 8.47
N LEU A 237 -14.20 25.78 8.93
CA LEU A 237 -15.35 26.35 8.23
C LEU A 237 -14.78 27.47 7.33
N ILE A 238 -15.04 27.37 6.03
CA ILE A 238 -14.67 28.33 4.98
C ILE A 238 -15.96 28.68 4.24
#